data_AF-A0A7V3F6P3-F1
#
_entry.id   AF-A0A7V3F6P3-F1
#
_cell.length_a   1.000
_cell.length_b   1.000
_cell.length_c   1.000
_cell.angle_alpha   90.00
_cell.angle_beta   90.00
_cell.angle_gamma   90.00
#
_symmetry.space_group_name_H-M   'P 1'
#
loop_
_entity.id
_entity.type
_entity.pdbx_description
1 polymer ?
#
loop_
_entity_poly.entity_id
_entity_poly.type
_entity_poly.pdbx_seq_one_letter_code
_entity_poly.pdbx_strand_id
1 'polypeptide(L)'
;MGIVLSMGFVGFVASMEITDYLEQDNRFCIACHLHEQIMENFLTDTPALVTLAGAHHQGEVKCIDCHIGATFSDKIIIKAIAGWDTVQYVLGNFKEPDHLRFPLGDRTCLKCHPDGGQSQTRANAFHNDPNHQNMHFECVACHQSHPMREASTMFLEQAVVQPICQECHKEDSGEG
;
A
#
# COMPACT_ATOMS: atom_id res chain seq x y z
N MET A 1 7.81 40.23 -10.17
CA MET A 1 6.96 39.20 -9.56
C MET A 1 6.49 38.14 -10.58
N GLY A 2 5.84 38.51 -11.69
CA GLY A 2 5.24 37.53 -12.63
C GLY A 2 6.20 36.55 -13.33
N ILE A 3 7.42 36.98 -13.68
CA ILE A 3 8.43 36.10 -14.32
C ILE A 3 8.99 35.05 -13.34
N VAL A 4 9.20 35.43 -12.07
CA VAL A 4 9.70 34.52 -11.03
C VAL A 4 8.64 33.47 -10.67
N LEU A 5 7.37 33.88 -10.57
CA LEU A 5 6.25 32.98 -10.29
C LEU A 5 6.03 31.97 -11.44
N SER A 6 6.15 32.41 -12.69
CA SER A 6 6.01 31.52 -13.85
C SER A 6 7.16 30.52 -13.96
N MET A 7 8.41 30.94 -13.73
CA MET A 7 9.56 30.01 -13.70
C MET A 7 9.43 28.98 -12.58
N GLY A 8 8.99 29.39 -11.38
CA GLY A 8 8.76 28.47 -10.26
C GLY A 8 7.67 27.44 -10.57
N PHE A 9 6.57 27.86 -11.18
CA PHE A 9 5.50 26.95 -11.59
C PHE A 9 5.94 25.95 -12.65
N VAL A 10 6.67 26.40 -13.69
CA VAL A 10 7.22 25.51 -14.73
C VAL A 10 8.18 24.48 -14.12
N GLY A 11 9.08 24.91 -13.22
CA GLY A 11 9.99 24.00 -12.53
C GLY A 11 9.25 22.98 -11.67
N PHE A 12 8.20 23.40 -10.96
CA PHE A 12 7.37 22.49 -10.18
C PHE A 12 6.68 21.43 -11.06
N VAL A 13 6.05 21.84 -12.17
CA VAL A 13 5.37 20.92 -13.10
C VAL A 13 6.37 19.94 -13.71
N ALA A 14 7.53 20.42 -14.17
CA ALA A 14 8.57 19.55 -14.71
C ALA A 14 9.08 18.54 -13.67
N SER A 15 9.26 18.96 -12.42
CA SER A 15 9.65 18.06 -11.32
C SER A 15 8.59 16.98 -11.06
N MET A 16 7.31 17.36 -11.05
CA MET A 16 6.19 16.42 -10.91
C MET A 16 6.19 15.39 -12.03
N GLU A 17 6.37 15.81 -13.28
CA GLU A 17 6.39 14.90 -14.44
C GLU A 17 7.61 13.97 -14.45
N ILE A 18 8.79 14.49 -14.13
CA ILE A 18 10.01 13.68 -14.03
C ILE A 18 9.87 12.64 -12.91
N THR A 19 9.41 13.04 -11.73
CA THR A 19 9.22 12.10 -10.62
C THR A 19 8.13 11.07 -10.94
N ASP A 20 7.03 11.48 -11.56
CA ASP A 20 5.99 10.54 -12.03
C ASP A 20 6.55 9.49 -12.98
N TYR A 21 7.42 9.89 -13.92
CA TYR A 21 8.07 8.96 -14.84
C TYR A 21 9.01 7.99 -14.12
N LEU A 22 9.84 8.50 -13.20
CA LEU A 22 10.78 7.68 -12.43
C LEU A 22 10.05 6.68 -11.51
N GLU A 23 8.98 7.09 -10.86
CA GLU A 23 8.17 6.26 -9.95
C GLU A 23 7.43 5.12 -10.66
N GLN A 24 7.37 5.11 -12.00
CA GLN A 24 6.86 3.96 -12.77
C GLN A 24 7.82 2.76 -12.77
N ASP A 25 9.08 2.95 -12.39
CA ASP A 25 10.06 1.88 -12.22
C ASP A 25 10.18 1.53 -10.73
N ASN A 26 9.76 0.32 -10.35
CA ASN A 26 9.82 -0.12 -8.95
C ASN A 26 11.24 -0.01 -8.36
N ARG A 27 12.29 -0.10 -9.19
CA ARG A 27 13.69 0.06 -8.74
C ARG A 27 13.98 1.47 -8.24
N PHE A 28 13.26 2.48 -8.72
CA PHE A 28 13.41 3.84 -8.22
C PHE A 28 13.02 3.93 -6.74
N CYS A 29 11.95 3.25 -6.32
CA CYS A 29 11.47 3.28 -4.94
C CYS A 29 12.49 2.72 -3.93
N ILE A 30 13.36 1.81 -4.37
CA ILE A 30 14.41 1.20 -3.54
C ILE A 30 15.81 1.78 -3.79
N ALA A 31 15.92 2.80 -4.66
CA ALA A 31 17.21 3.41 -4.94
C ALA A 31 17.76 4.21 -3.74
N CYS A 32 16.85 4.70 -2.87
CA CYS A 32 17.20 5.49 -1.69
C CYS A 32 16.95 4.75 -0.35
N HIS A 33 16.11 3.70 -0.34
CA HIS A 33 15.67 2.97 0.85
C HIS A 33 16.17 1.51 0.86
N LEU A 34 16.48 0.97 2.04
CA LEU A 34 16.99 -0.39 2.30
C LEU A 34 15.87 -1.45 2.27
N HIS A 35 15.06 -1.45 1.20
CA HIS A 35 13.93 -2.36 1.02
C HIS A 35 14.27 -3.54 0.10
N GLU A 36 15.54 -3.96 0.03
CA GLU A 36 15.98 -5.02 -0.89
C GLU A 36 15.17 -6.31 -0.69
N GLN A 37 14.99 -6.75 0.56
CA GLN A 37 14.16 -7.93 0.85
C GLN A 37 12.67 -7.72 0.49
N ILE A 38 12.12 -6.52 0.68
CA ILE A 38 10.74 -6.24 0.27
C ILE A 38 10.60 -6.30 -1.25
N MET A 39 11.58 -5.75 -1.98
CA MET A 39 11.62 -5.83 -3.45
C MET A 39 11.78 -7.27 -3.91
N GLU A 40 12.71 -8.04 -3.33
CA GLU A 40 12.89 -9.45 -3.66
C GLU A 40 11.58 -10.22 -3.46
N ASN A 41 10.93 -10.04 -2.31
CA ASN A 41 9.65 -10.67 -2.00
C ASN A 41 8.50 -10.20 -2.93
N PHE A 42 8.55 -8.96 -3.41
CA PHE A 42 7.60 -8.38 -4.36
C PHE A 42 7.79 -8.92 -5.79
N LEU A 43 9.05 -9.10 -6.21
CA LEU A 43 9.43 -9.65 -7.52
C LEU A 43 9.44 -11.19 -7.56
N THR A 44 9.13 -11.85 -6.44
CA THR A 44 9.16 -13.31 -6.34
C THR A 44 7.98 -13.93 -7.10
N ASP A 45 8.30 -14.82 -8.04
CA ASP A 45 7.31 -15.53 -8.86
C ASP A 45 6.93 -16.93 -8.34
N THR A 46 7.48 -17.37 -7.19
CA THR A 46 7.25 -18.74 -6.71
C THR A 46 5.86 -18.92 -6.08
N PRO A 47 5.12 -20.02 -6.35
CA PRO A 47 3.67 -20.07 -6.08
C PRO A 47 3.23 -20.40 -4.65
N ALA A 48 4.12 -20.89 -3.78
CA ALA A 48 3.70 -21.43 -2.48
C ALA A 48 3.54 -20.33 -1.40
N LEU A 49 4.43 -19.35 -1.40
CA LEU A 49 4.39 -18.20 -0.50
C LEU A 49 4.73 -16.97 -1.34
N VAL A 50 3.76 -16.07 -1.48
CA VAL A 50 3.97 -14.75 -2.09
C VAL A 50 3.42 -13.70 -1.14
N THR A 51 3.95 -12.48 -1.26
CA THR A 51 3.36 -11.34 -0.57
C THR A 51 2.10 -10.92 -1.32
N LEU A 52 1.13 -10.31 -0.64
CA LEU A 52 -0.04 -9.74 -1.33
C LEU A 52 0.40 -8.70 -2.38
N ALA A 53 1.44 -7.92 -2.08
CA ALA A 53 2.04 -6.98 -3.02
C ALA A 53 2.64 -7.70 -4.25
N GLY A 54 3.31 -8.84 -4.05
CA GLY A 54 3.84 -9.67 -5.14
C GLY A 54 2.74 -10.31 -6.00
N ALA A 55 1.62 -10.71 -5.39
CA ALA A 55 0.46 -11.16 -6.15
C ALA A 55 -0.11 -10.03 -7.05
N HIS A 56 -0.12 -8.79 -6.56
CA HIS A 56 -0.48 -7.62 -7.37
C HIS A 56 0.58 -7.32 -8.45
N HIS A 57 1.86 -7.54 -8.18
CA HIS A 57 2.94 -7.39 -9.17
C HIS A 57 2.71 -8.30 -10.39
N GLN A 58 2.30 -9.55 -10.16
CA GLN A 58 1.95 -10.49 -11.22
C GLN A 58 0.77 -10.00 -12.08
N GLY A 59 -0.10 -9.15 -11.52
CA GLY A 59 -1.15 -8.41 -12.22
C GLY A 59 -0.70 -7.06 -12.79
N GLU A 60 0.62 -6.85 -12.95
CA GLU A 60 1.26 -5.64 -13.48
C GLU A 60 1.09 -4.38 -12.62
N VAL A 61 0.71 -4.51 -11.34
CA VAL A 61 0.63 -3.38 -10.40
C VAL A 61 2.03 -3.01 -9.91
N LYS A 62 2.30 -1.71 -9.81
CA LYS A 62 3.58 -1.14 -9.37
C LYS A 62 3.49 -0.65 -7.93
N CYS A 63 4.64 -0.41 -7.30
CA CYS A 63 4.70 0.16 -5.96
C CYS A 63 3.88 1.47 -5.87
N ILE A 64 4.03 2.34 -6.87
CA ILE A 64 3.39 3.66 -6.88
C ILE A 64 1.86 3.58 -6.96
N ASP A 65 1.29 2.55 -7.58
CA ASP A 65 -0.16 2.42 -7.76
C ASP A 65 -0.90 2.31 -6.41
N CYS A 66 -0.24 1.68 -5.44
CA CYS A 66 -0.69 1.65 -4.05
C CYS A 66 -0.19 2.87 -3.25
N HIS A 67 1.11 3.19 -3.34
CA HIS A 67 1.75 4.15 -2.44
C HIS A 67 1.53 5.63 -2.77
N ILE A 68 1.00 5.99 -3.94
CA ILE A 68 0.75 7.39 -4.34
C ILE A 68 -0.54 7.99 -3.78
N GLY A 69 -1.32 7.19 -3.04
CA GLY A 69 -2.61 7.60 -2.48
C GLY A 69 -3.74 7.60 -3.50
N ALA A 70 -4.96 7.87 -3.04
CA ALA A 70 -6.19 7.68 -3.83
C ALA A 70 -6.61 8.92 -4.63
N THR A 71 -6.18 10.10 -4.19
CA THR A 71 -6.58 11.38 -4.75
C THR A 71 -5.38 12.20 -5.21
N PHE A 72 -5.65 13.23 -5.99
CA PHE A 72 -4.64 14.22 -6.36
C PHE A 72 -4.00 14.87 -5.12
N SER A 73 -4.80 15.16 -4.09
CA SER A 73 -4.30 15.75 -2.84
C SER A 73 -3.33 14.81 -2.12
N ASP A 74 -3.64 13.52 -2.06
CA ASP A 74 -2.76 12.51 -1.45
C ASP A 74 -1.42 12.46 -2.20
N LYS A 75 -1.48 12.43 -3.54
CA LYS A 75 -0.30 12.46 -4.40
C LYS A 75 0.60 13.66 -4.12
N ILE A 76 0.03 14.86 -3.96
CA ILE A 76 0.81 16.07 -3.64
C ILE A 76 1.46 15.94 -2.25
N ILE A 77 0.74 15.43 -1.25
CA ILE A 77 1.28 15.23 0.10
C ILE A 77 2.43 14.22 0.08
N ILE A 78 2.25 13.07 -0.57
CA ILE A 78 3.25 12.01 -0.66
C ILE A 78 4.50 12.50 -1.41
N LYS A 79 4.33 13.22 -2.52
CA LYS A 79 5.48 13.80 -3.24
C LYS A 79 6.20 14.87 -2.44
N ALA A 80 5.49 15.66 -1.62
CA ALA A 80 6.13 16.61 -0.72
C ALA A 80 6.96 15.89 0.36
N ILE A 81 6.44 14.79 0.91
CA ILE A 81 7.18 13.93 1.86
C ILE A 81 8.42 13.35 1.19
N ALA A 82 8.28 12.75 0.00
CA ALA A 82 9.40 12.16 -0.75
C ALA A 82 10.45 13.21 -1.15
N GLY A 83 10.01 14.41 -1.55
CA GLY A 83 10.91 15.53 -1.85
C GLY A 83 11.70 15.98 -0.62
N TRP A 84 11.06 16.05 0.55
CA TRP A 84 11.75 16.35 1.81
C TRP A 84 12.75 15.25 2.20
N ASP A 85 12.36 13.98 2.08
CA ASP A 85 13.24 12.85 2.37
C ASP A 85 14.45 12.82 1.43
N THR A 86 14.27 13.17 0.15
CA THR A 86 15.36 13.34 -0.82
C THR A 86 16.35 14.43 -0.38
N VAL A 87 15.84 15.57 0.11
CA VAL A 87 16.69 16.64 0.65
C VAL A 87 17.47 16.13 1.87
N GLN A 88 16.81 15.44 2.81
CA GLN A 88 17.49 14.86 3.97
C GLN A 88 18.55 13.84 3.58
N TYR A 89 18.31 13.05 2.54
CA TYR A 89 19.25 12.05 2.02
C TYR A 89 20.51 12.70 1.47
N VAL A 90 20.35 13.71 0.61
CA VAL A 90 21.48 14.46 0.03
C VAL A 90 22.29 15.19 1.10
N LEU A 91 21.64 15.65 2.17
CA LEU A 91 22.31 16.31 3.30
C LEU A 91 22.96 15.34 4.30
N GLY A 92 22.81 14.02 4.12
CA GLY A 92 23.36 13.00 5.03
C GLY A 92 22.63 12.90 6.37
N ASN A 93 21.44 13.50 6.50
CA ASN A 93 20.62 13.50 7.72
C ASN A 93 19.44 12.53 7.64
N PHE A 94 19.36 11.75 6.57
CA PHE A 94 18.25 10.86 6.33
C PHE A 94 18.22 9.71 7.34
N LYS A 95 17.03 9.48 7.87
CA LYS A 95 16.70 8.33 8.70
C LYS A 95 15.59 7.58 8.02
N GLU A 96 15.86 6.31 7.75
CA GLU A 96 14.87 5.44 7.13
C GLU A 96 13.65 5.30 8.04
N PRO A 97 12.43 5.55 7.52
CA PRO A 97 11.22 5.33 8.29
C PRO A 97 10.93 3.83 8.39
N ASP A 98 10.46 3.40 9.56
CA ASP A 98 10.00 2.03 9.83
C ASP A 98 8.52 1.80 9.44
N HIS A 99 7.81 2.86 9.05
CA HIS A 99 6.43 2.83 8.59
C HIS A 99 6.13 3.95 7.58
N LEU A 100 5.04 3.82 6.84
CA LEU A 100 4.59 4.88 5.94
C LEU A 100 4.10 6.10 6.73
N ARG A 101 4.67 7.28 6.46
CA ARG A 101 4.16 8.56 7.00
C ARG A 101 2.76 8.92 6.45
N PHE A 102 2.41 8.35 5.30
CA PHE A 102 1.08 8.40 4.72
C PHE A 102 0.58 6.96 4.56
N PRO A 103 -0.18 6.42 5.53
CA PRO A 103 -0.59 5.02 5.51
C PRO A 103 -1.55 4.72 4.35
N LEU A 104 -1.55 3.45 3.92
CA LEU A 104 -2.50 2.95 2.92
C LEU A 104 -3.89 2.92 3.54
N GLY A 105 -4.83 3.66 2.93
CA GLY A 105 -6.25 3.59 3.29
C GLY A 105 -7.08 2.81 2.26
N ASP A 106 -8.30 2.45 2.63
CA ASP A 106 -9.26 1.69 1.81
C ASP A 106 -9.40 2.24 0.39
N ARG A 107 -9.45 3.57 0.27
CA ARG A 107 -9.64 4.26 -1.00
C ARG A 107 -8.56 3.92 -2.03
N THR A 108 -7.37 3.51 -1.60
CA THR A 108 -6.33 3.02 -2.50
C THR A 108 -6.71 1.68 -3.10
N CYS A 109 -7.19 0.73 -2.29
CA CYS A 109 -7.61 -0.60 -2.72
C CYS A 109 -8.87 -0.52 -3.59
N LEU A 110 -9.82 0.33 -3.21
CA LEU A 110 -11.10 0.52 -3.91
C LEU A 110 -10.96 1.10 -5.33
N LYS A 111 -9.78 1.61 -5.73
CA LYS A 111 -9.50 1.97 -7.14
C LYS A 111 -9.68 0.78 -8.08
N CYS A 112 -9.26 -0.40 -7.62
CA CYS A 112 -9.25 -1.64 -8.40
C CYS A 112 -10.24 -2.68 -7.86
N HIS A 113 -10.61 -2.60 -6.58
CA HIS A 113 -11.59 -3.47 -5.91
C HIS A 113 -12.86 -2.70 -5.52
N PRO A 114 -13.69 -2.25 -6.47
CA PRO A 114 -14.84 -1.40 -6.19
C PRO A 114 -15.94 -2.07 -5.36
N ASP A 115 -15.90 -3.40 -5.25
CA ASP A 115 -16.81 -4.22 -4.46
C ASP A 115 -16.35 -4.44 -3.02
N GLY A 116 -15.22 -3.84 -2.62
CA GLY A 116 -14.67 -3.97 -1.26
C GLY A 116 -14.22 -5.39 -0.92
N GLY A 117 -13.88 -6.22 -1.91
CA GLY A 117 -13.41 -7.58 -1.70
C GLY A 117 -14.51 -8.62 -1.56
N GLN A 118 -15.75 -8.30 -1.97
CA GLN A 118 -16.85 -9.26 -2.04
C GLN A 118 -16.51 -10.44 -2.96
N SER A 119 -16.76 -11.66 -2.48
CA SER A 119 -16.42 -12.88 -3.21
C SER A 119 -17.64 -13.41 -3.95
N GLN A 120 -17.62 -13.43 -5.28
CA GLN A 120 -18.74 -13.97 -6.08
C GLN A 120 -18.96 -15.48 -5.88
N THR A 121 -17.93 -16.21 -5.46
CA THR A 121 -17.95 -17.68 -5.33
C THR A 121 -18.06 -18.19 -3.90
N ARG A 122 -17.94 -17.32 -2.88
CA ARG A 122 -17.90 -17.71 -1.47
C ARG A 122 -18.97 -16.96 -0.69
N ALA A 123 -20.18 -17.53 -0.65
CA ALA A 123 -21.32 -16.90 0.03
C ALA A 123 -21.02 -16.50 1.48
N ASN A 124 -20.24 -17.32 2.21
CA ASN A 124 -19.87 -17.10 3.61
C ASN A 124 -18.55 -16.31 3.79
N ALA A 125 -18.07 -15.62 2.76
CA ALA A 125 -16.90 -14.74 2.89
C ALA A 125 -17.23 -13.55 3.81
N PHE A 126 -16.23 -13.08 4.58
CA PHE A 126 -16.39 -11.95 5.50
C PHE A 126 -17.09 -10.74 4.87
N HIS A 127 -16.61 -10.28 3.71
CA HIS A 127 -17.16 -9.11 3.00
C HIS A 127 -18.58 -9.32 2.43
N ASN A 128 -19.06 -10.57 2.35
CA ASN A 128 -20.40 -10.88 1.87
C ASN A 128 -21.46 -10.83 2.97
N ASP A 129 -21.07 -10.85 4.25
CA ASP A 129 -22.00 -10.75 5.37
C ASP A 129 -22.49 -9.30 5.55
N PRO A 130 -23.81 -9.04 5.49
CA PRO A 130 -24.36 -7.69 5.69
C PRO A 130 -23.97 -7.03 7.03
N ASN A 131 -23.70 -7.83 8.07
CA ASN A 131 -23.27 -7.31 9.37
C ASN A 131 -21.83 -6.77 9.33
N HIS A 132 -20.98 -7.33 8.45
CA HIS A 132 -19.58 -6.92 8.31
C HIS A 132 -19.38 -5.85 7.22
N GLN A 133 -20.31 -5.69 6.27
CA GLN A 133 -20.22 -4.71 5.18
C GLN A 133 -20.17 -3.25 5.64
N ASN A 134 -20.74 -2.93 6.81
CA ASN A 134 -20.78 -1.57 7.35
C ASN A 134 -19.74 -1.33 8.45
N MET A 135 -18.83 -2.28 8.69
CA MET A 135 -17.74 -2.08 9.64
C MET A 135 -16.62 -1.26 9.01
N HIS A 136 -15.97 -0.42 9.81
CA HIS A 136 -14.89 0.44 9.36
C HIS A 136 -13.55 -0.15 9.79
N PHE A 137 -12.96 -0.96 8.92
CA PHE A 137 -11.58 -1.43 9.04
C PHE A 137 -10.85 -1.13 7.75
N GLU A 138 -9.63 -0.63 7.86
CA GLU A 138 -8.77 -0.48 6.70
C GLU A 138 -8.43 -1.86 6.13
N CYS A 139 -8.45 -2.04 4.81
CA CYS A 139 -8.19 -3.31 4.12
C CYS A 139 -6.89 -3.96 4.62
N VAL A 140 -5.86 -3.14 4.82
CA VAL A 140 -4.52 -3.55 5.26
C VAL A 140 -4.44 -3.99 6.73
N ALA A 141 -5.49 -3.74 7.53
CA ALA A 141 -5.57 -4.24 8.90
C ALA A 141 -5.68 -5.78 8.93
N CYS A 142 -6.39 -6.36 7.96
CA CYS A 142 -6.50 -7.81 7.78
C CYS A 142 -5.53 -8.33 6.71
N HIS A 143 -5.42 -7.61 5.58
CA HIS A 143 -4.64 -8.02 4.41
C HIS A 143 -3.30 -7.28 4.34
N GLN A 144 -2.32 -7.73 5.13
CA GLN A 144 -0.99 -7.10 5.16
C GLN A 144 -0.24 -7.31 3.84
N SER A 145 0.22 -6.22 3.22
CA SER A 145 0.74 -6.24 1.84
C SER A 145 2.07 -6.98 1.64
N HIS A 146 3.03 -6.80 2.56
CA HIS A 146 4.42 -7.22 2.37
C HIS A 146 4.86 -8.51 3.10
N PRO A 147 4.22 -8.96 4.19
CA PRO A 147 4.54 -10.27 4.76
C PRO A 147 4.25 -11.40 3.77
N MET A 148 5.12 -12.40 3.72
CA MET A 148 4.88 -13.62 2.96
C MET A 148 3.72 -14.40 3.58
N ARG A 149 2.70 -14.73 2.77
CA ARG A 149 1.53 -15.49 3.20
C ARG A 149 1.08 -16.45 2.10
N GLU A 150 0.18 -17.36 2.44
CA GLU A 150 -0.43 -18.22 1.44
C GLU A 150 -1.57 -17.50 0.71
N ALA A 151 -1.63 -17.66 -0.61
CA ALA A 151 -2.75 -17.15 -1.41
C ALA A 151 -4.07 -17.90 -1.07
N SER A 152 -3.97 -19.15 -0.61
CA SER A 152 -5.10 -20.00 -0.18
C SER A 152 -5.87 -19.38 0.99
N THR A 153 -5.16 -18.71 1.92
CA THR A 153 -5.72 -17.98 3.06
C THR A 153 -6.04 -16.53 2.71
N MET A 154 -5.96 -16.14 1.44
CA MET A 154 -6.17 -14.75 0.99
C MET A 154 -5.20 -13.78 1.67
N PHE A 155 -3.97 -14.22 1.94
CA PHE A 155 -2.94 -13.42 2.59
C PHE A 155 -3.28 -12.99 4.03
N LEU A 156 -4.19 -13.72 4.69
CA LEU A 156 -4.53 -13.50 6.08
C LEU A 156 -3.55 -14.23 7.00
N GLU A 157 -3.33 -13.65 8.18
CA GLU A 157 -2.55 -14.24 9.28
C GLU A 157 -3.44 -14.32 10.52
N GLN A 158 -3.58 -15.51 11.09
CA GLN A 158 -4.49 -15.72 12.22
C GLN A 158 -4.11 -14.86 13.42
N ALA A 159 -2.82 -14.75 13.74
CA ALA A 159 -2.32 -13.93 14.84
C ALA A 159 -2.63 -12.42 14.67
N VAL A 160 -2.87 -11.96 13.43
CA VAL A 160 -3.23 -10.56 13.12
C VAL A 160 -4.75 -10.37 13.13
N VAL A 161 -5.49 -11.29 12.50
CA VAL A 161 -6.93 -11.13 12.25
C VAL A 161 -7.78 -11.52 13.46
N GLN A 162 -7.39 -12.57 14.19
CA GLN A 162 -8.19 -13.10 15.29
C GLN A 162 -8.45 -12.07 16.40
N PRO A 163 -7.48 -11.24 16.84
CA PRO A 163 -7.74 -10.18 17.79
C PRO A 163 -8.80 -9.16 17.32
N ILE A 164 -8.84 -8.84 16.02
CA ILE A 164 -9.82 -7.91 15.43
C ILE A 164 -11.23 -8.51 15.57
N CYS A 165 -11.39 -9.79 15.24
CA CYS A 165 -12.68 -10.48 15.41
C CYS A 165 -13.14 -10.46 16.88
N GLN A 166 -12.20 -10.64 17.81
CA GLN A 166 -12.48 -10.68 19.25
C GLN A 166 -12.87 -9.32 19.85
N GLU A 167 -12.68 -8.21 19.13
CA GLU A 167 -13.18 -6.89 19.56
C GLU A 167 -14.71 -6.92 19.73
N CYS A 168 -15.40 -7.68 18.88
CA CYS A 168 -16.85 -7.82 18.88
C CYS A 168 -17.35 -9.24 19.24
N HIS A 169 -16.62 -10.29 18.85
CA HIS A 169 -17.00 -11.70 19.07
C HIS A 169 -16.38 -12.28 20.36
N LYS A 170 -16.76 -11.71 21.51
CA LYS A 170 -16.30 -12.18 22.82
C LYS A 170 -17.08 -13.42 23.26
N GLU A 171 -16.76 -14.58 22.67
CA GLU A 171 -17.00 -15.97 23.17
C GLU A 171 -16.84 -17.06 22.08
N ASP A 172 -16.27 -16.79 20.90
CA ASP A 172 -15.94 -17.83 19.89
C ASP A 172 -14.45 -18.23 19.90
N SER A 173 -13.77 -18.13 21.06
CA SER A 173 -12.41 -18.67 21.26
C SER A 173 -12.45 -20.16 21.56
N GLY A 174 -13.01 -20.96 20.65
CA GLY A 174 -13.19 -22.40 20.80
C GLY A 174 -11.89 -23.15 21.10
N GLU A 175 -11.59 -23.32 22.38
CA GLU A 175 -11.19 -24.62 22.93
C GLU A 175 -12.47 -25.43 23.11
N GLY A 176 -12.73 -26.35 22.17
CA GLY A 176 -13.78 -27.36 22.22
C GLY A 176 -13.27 -28.64 21.58
#